data_AF-W9E1Y2-F1
#
_entry.id   AF-W9E1Y2-F1
#
_cell.length_a   1.000
_cell.length_b   1.000
_cell.length_c   1.000
_cell.angle_alpha   90.00
_cell.angle_beta   90.00
_cell.angle_gamma   90.00
#
_symmetry.space_group_name_H-M   'P 1'
#
loop_
_entity.id
_entity.type
_entity.pdbx_description
1 polymer ?
#
loop_
_entity_poly.entity_id
_entity_poly.type
_entity_poly.pdbx_seq_one_letter_code
_entity_poly.pdbx_strand_id
1 'polypeptide(L)'
;MRKTRTNAAHRKALLGKSSIGVKQLGIDADTLREMLRNLFGKASRAELTAPELVRLCDHLAQRGAKFTSSAAPREGKPYKVKAAGRRSDWYEIPEGPQAARKRGIAAMWRRLGYDMTSLDTRVQRAFGVEAFRWLDDEDNLRTLARDLEARLRAREQREQDAAEATA
;
A
#
# COMPACT_ATOMS: atom_id res chain seq x y z
N MET A 1 -13.43 -6.33 -21.55
CA MET A 1 -14.08 -5.67 -20.40
C MET A 1 -13.32 -5.99 -19.10
N ARG A 2 -12.73 -4.98 -18.44
CA ARG A 2 -11.99 -5.16 -17.18
C ARG A 2 -12.98 -5.22 -16.01
N LYS A 3 -13.01 -6.33 -15.27
CA LYS A 3 -13.73 -6.41 -13.98
C LYS A 3 -12.99 -5.58 -12.94
N THR A 4 -13.37 -4.32 -12.80
CA THR A 4 -13.12 -3.53 -11.58
C THR A 4 -13.54 -4.40 -10.40
N ARG A 5 -12.68 -4.62 -9.41
CA ARG A 5 -13.16 -5.15 -8.12
C ARG A 5 -14.24 -4.18 -7.66
N THR A 6 -15.48 -4.64 -7.68
CA THR A 6 -16.61 -3.86 -7.18
C THR A 6 -16.25 -3.33 -5.79
N ASN A 7 -16.43 -2.03 -5.59
CA ASN A 7 -16.10 -1.28 -4.38
C ASN A 7 -16.45 -2.07 -3.08
N ALA A 8 -17.55 -2.83 -3.12
CA ALA A 8 -18.02 -3.74 -2.07
C ALA A 8 -17.01 -4.81 -1.61
N ALA A 9 -16.31 -5.50 -2.52
CA ALA A 9 -15.36 -6.56 -2.15
C ALA A 9 -14.11 -5.98 -1.45
N HIS A 10 -13.66 -4.82 -1.91
CA HIS A 10 -12.56 -4.09 -1.28
C HIS A 10 -12.96 -3.59 0.12
N ARG A 11 -14.15 -3.00 0.22
CA ARG A 11 -14.72 -2.54 1.50
C ARG A 11 -14.86 -3.68 2.52
N LYS A 12 -15.36 -4.85 2.11
CA LYS A 12 -15.46 -6.04 2.98
C LYS A 12 -14.09 -6.48 3.51
N ALA A 13 -13.06 -6.45 2.66
CA ALA A 13 -11.70 -6.78 3.08
C ALA A 13 -11.16 -5.77 4.12
N LEU A 14 -11.42 -4.48 3.94
CA LEU A 14 -11.01 -3.43 4.89
C LEU A 14 -11.74 -3.56 6.24
N LEU A 15 -13.04 -3.90 6.24
CA LEU A 15 -13.77 -4.20 7.48
C LEU A 15 -13.11 -5.36 8.23
N GLY A 16 -12.76 -6.44 7.53
CA GLY A 16 -12.04 -7.57 8.10
C GLY A 16 -10.69 -7.16 8.71
N LYS A 17 -9.90 -6.36 7.98
CA LYS A 17 -8.63 -5.81 8.48
C LYS A 17 -8.85 -4.99 9.75
N SER A 18 -9.77 -4.02 9.74
CA SER A 18 -10.05 -3.21 10.93
C SER A 18 -10.40 -4.06 12.15
N SER A 19 -11.13 -5.16 11.97
CA SER A 19 -11.48 -6.07 13.07
C SER A 19 -10.28 -6.84 13.60
N ILE A 20 -9.34 -7.22 12.74
CA ILE A 20 -8.07 -7.82 13.16
C ILE A 20 -7.26 -6.81 13.97
N GLY A 21 -7.16 -5.56 13.50
CA GLY A 21 -6.39 -4.52 14.19
C GLY A 21 -6.96 -4.18 15.56
N VAL A 22 -8.28 -4.03 15.68
CA VAL A 22 -8.97 -3.85 16.96
C VAL A 22 -8.68 -5.01 17.92
N LYS A 23 -8.75 -6.25 17.42
CA LYS A 23 -8.47 -7.45 18.22
C LYS A 23 -7.00 -7.53 18.66
N GLN A 24 -6.06 -7.19 17.78
CA GLN A 24 -4.63 -7.19 18.11
C GLN A 24 -4.27 -6.16 19.18
N LEU A 25 -4.93 -5.00 19.16
CA LEU A 25 -4.70 -3.92 20.12
C LEU A 25 -5.51 -4.07 21.42
N GLY A 26 -6.38 -5.08 21.52
CA GLY A 26 -7.22 -5.27 22.70
C GLY A 26 -8.24 -4.14 22.93
N ILE A 27 -8.63 -3.42 21.88
CA ILE A 27 -9.56 -2.29 21.99
C ILE A 27 -10.98 -2.83 22.21
N ASP A 28 -11.64 -2.41 23.29
CA ASP A 28 -13.02 -2.76 23.59
C ASP A 28 -14.03 -2.01 22.70
N ALA A 29 -15.29 -2.42 22.77
CA ALA A 29 -16.34 -1.89 21.91
C ALA A 29 -16.63 -0.40 22.16
N ASP A 30 -16.52 0.08 23.40
CA ASP A 30 -16.82 1.46 23.75
C ASP A 30 -15.67 2.39 23.37
N THR A 31 -14.43 1.98 23.62
CA THR A 31 -13.24 2.70 23.12
C THR A 31 -13.23 2.76 21.60
N LEU A 32 -13.64 1.69 20.91
CA LEU A 32 -13.78 1.70 19.45
C LEU A 32 -14.86 2.69 18.99
N ARG A 33 -16.03 2.72 19.63
CA ARG A 33 -17.10 3.68 19.29
C ARG A 33 -16.65 5.12 19.51
N GLU A 34 -15.96 5.40 20.60
CA GLU A 34 -15.41 6.72 20.88
C GLU A 34 -14.39 7.13 19.83
N MET A 35 -13.48 6.23 19.47
CA MET A 35 -12.51 6.45 18.39
C MET A 35 -13.18 6.76 17.05
N LEU A 36 -14.24 6.04 16.69
CA LEU A 36 -14.98 6.28 15.45
C LEU A 36 -15.70 7.63 15.45
N ARG A 37 -16.27 8.03 16.59
CA ARG A 37 -16.87 9.36 16.77
C ARG A 37 -15.83 10.45 16.62
N ASN A 38 -14.66 10.28 17.26
CA ASN A 38 -13.60 11.29 17.25
C ASN A 38 -12.93 11.44 15.87
N LEU A 39 -12.72 10.34 15.14
CA LEU A 39 -12.03 10.37 13.85
C LEU A 39 -12.96 10.66 12.66
N PHE A 40 -14.20 10.18 12.71
CA PHE A 40 -15.10 10.17 11.55
C PHE A 40 -16.52 10.70 11.85
N GLY A 41 -16.84 11.02 13.11
CA GLY A 41 -18.19 11.42 13.52
C GLY A 41 -19.22 10.29 13.44
N LYS A 42 -18.79 9.02 13.36
CA LYS A 42 -19.67 7.86 13.12
C LYS A 42 -19.68 6.91 14.30
N ALA A 43 -20.80 6.21 14.50
CA ALA A 43 -20.95 5.27 15.61
C ALA A 43 -20.50 3.85 15.23
N SER A 44 -20.46 3.54 13.93
CA SER A 44 -20.17 2.18 13.46
C SER A 44 -19.18 2.13 12.29
N ARG A 45 -18.32 1.12 12.31
CA ARG A 45 -17.45 0.78 11.16
C ARG A 45 -18.25 0.47 9.90
N ALA A 46 -19.48 -0.01 10.05
CA ALA A 46 -20.38 -0.31 8.94
C ALA A 46 -20.88 0.95 8.21
N GLU A 47 -20.72 2.14 8.78
CA GLU A 47 -21.07 3.43 8.17
C GLU A 47 -19.88 4.08 7.46
N LEU A 48 -18.68 3.53 7.63
CA LEU A 48 -17.47 4.04 7.00
C LEU A 48 -17.43 3.70 5.51
N THR A 49 -17.06 4.68 4.71
CA THR A 49 -16.70 4.56 3.29
C THR A 49 -15.38 3.82 3.15
N ALA A 50 -15.05 3.37 1.93
CA ALA A 50 -13.79 2.69 1.70
C ALA A 50 -12.55 3.54 2.07
N PRO A 51 -12.48 4.85 1.74
CA PRO A 51 -11.38 5.71 2.18
C PRO A 51 -11.31 5.87 3.71
N GLU A 52 -12.44 6.06 4.38
CA GLU A 52 -12.46 6.17 5.85
C GLU A 52 -12.01 4.86 6.53
N LEU A 53 -12.37 3.70 5.97
CA LEU A 53 -11.89 2.41 6.46
C LEU A 53 -10.38 2.21 6.27
N VAL A 54 -9.81 2.74 5.19
CA VAL A 54 -8.35 2.77 5.01
C VAL A 54 -7.73 3.58 6.14
N ARG A 55 -8.18 4.83 6.33
CA ARG A 55 -7.71 5.70 7.42
C ARG A 55 -7.83 5.06 8.80
N LEU A 56 -8.92 4.33 9.07
CA LEU A 56 -9.07 3.60 10.33
C LEU A 56 -8.00 2.50 10.47
N CYS A 57 -7.76 1.72 9.41
CA CYS A 57 -6.70 0.71 9.44
C CYS A 57 -5.32 1.36 9.67
N ASP A 58 -5.05 2.51 9.08
CA ASP A 58 -3.79 3.23 9.32
C ASP A 58 -3.64 3.71 10.75
N HIS A 59 -4.72 4.26 11.32
CA HIS A 59 -4.73 4.69 12.72
C HIS A 59 -4.48 3.52 13.68
N LEU A 60 -5.07 2.36 13.39
CA LEU A 60 -4.79 1.13 14.15
C LEU A 60 -3.34 0.68 13.96
N ALA A 61 -2.78 0.80 12.76
CA ALA A 61 -1.38 0.43 12.52
C ALA A 61 -0.40 1.34 13.25
N GLN A 62 -0.64 2.66 13.27
CA GLN A 62 0.13 3.62 14.05
C GLN A 62 0.10 3.31 15.54
N ARG A 63 -0.98 2.70 16.03
CA ARG A 63 -1.11 2.20 17.41
C ARG A 63 -0.45 0.84 17.65
N GLY A 64 0.16 0.24 16.62
CA GLY A 64 0.89 -1.03 16.70
C GLY A 64 0.18 -2.24 16.10
N ALA A 65 -0.98 -2.08 15.44
CA ALA A 65 -1.63 -3.19 14.76
C ALA A 65 -0.84 -3.61 13.52
N LYS A 66 -0.52 -4.90 13.41
CA LYS A 66 0.24 -5.46 12.29
C LYS A 66 -0.71 -6.10 11.28
N PHE A 67 -0.81 -5.49 10.11
CA PHE A 67 -1.64 -5.98 8.99
C PHE A 67 -0.81 -6.79 7.99
N THR A 68 -0.12 -7.82 8.47
CA THR A 68 0.61 -8.72 7.57
C THR A 68 -0.35 -9.68 6.88
N SER A 69 -0.15 -9.91 5.58
CA SER A 69 -0.75 -11.08 4.96
C SER A 69 0.04 -12.29 5.44
N SER A 70 -0.55 -13.14 6.27
CA SER A 70 -0.02 -14.48 6.59
C SER A 70 -0.12 -15.42 5.39
N ALA A 71 0.30 -14.96 4.21
CA ALA A 71 0.68 -15.84 3.13
C ALA A 71 2.11 -16.30 3.43
N ALA A 72 2.27 -17.18 4.42
CA ALA A 72 3.35 -18.14 4.31
C ALA A 72 3.22 -18.79 2.92
N PRO A 73 4.30 -18.91 2.13
CA PRO A 73 4.26 -19.68 0.91
C PRO A 73 3.69 -21.05 1.29
N ARG A 74 2.51 -21.42 0.77
CA ARG A 74 2.03 -22.79 0.94
C ARG A 74 3.09 -23.69 0.32
N GLU A 75 3.75 -24.46 1.17
CA GLU A 75 4.80 -25.40 0.79
C GLU A 75 4.29 -26.25 -0.38
N GLY A 76 5.07 -26.31 -1.47
CA GLY A 76 4.72 -27.04 -2.69
C GLY A 76 3.88 -26.30 -3.75
N LYS A 77 3.61 -25.00 -3.63
CA LYS A 77 3.08 -24.20 -4.76
C LYS A 77 4.15 -23.25 -5.30
N PRO A 78 4.56 -23.37 -6.58
CA PRO A 78 5.50 -22.42 -7.15
C PRO A 78 4.95 -21.01 -6.98
N TYR A 79 5.84 -20.08 -6.63
CA TYR A 79 5.54 -18.65 -6.52
C TYR A 79 4.86 -18.21 -7.81
N LYS A 80 3.51 -18.21 -7.84
CA LYS A 80 2.78 -17.69 -8.98
C LYS A 80 3.04 -16.20 -8.98
N VAL A 81 3.98 -15.78 -9.84
CA VAL A 81 4.09 -14.40 -10.31
C VAL A 81 2.66 -13.97 -10.56
N LYS A 82 2.10 -13.12 -9.68
CA LYS A 82 0.73 -12.66 -9.87
C LYS A 82 0.76 -12.00 -11.23
N ALA A 83 0.09 -12.63 -12.22
CA ALA A 83 0.04 -12.12 -13.58
C ALA A 83 -0.19 -10.62 -13.51
N ALA A 84 0.57 -9.84 -14.27
CA ALA A 84 0.61 -8.38 -14.22
C ALA A 84 -0.76 -7.67 -14.35
N GLY A 85 -1.86 -8.41 -14.54
CA GLY A 85 -3.25 -7.98 -14.43
C GLY A 85 -3.87 -7.98 -13.01
N ARG A 86 -3.15 -8.38 -11.95
CA ARG A 86 -3.55 -8.19 -10.54
C ARG A 86 -2.89 -6.96 -9.91
N ARG A 87 -2.68 -5.89 -10.68
CA ARG A 87 -2.26 -4.61 -10.12
C ARG A 87 -3.37 -4.14 -9.19
N SER A 88 -3.05 -3.87 -7.92
CA SER A 88 -3.93 -3.09 -7.07
C SER A 88 -3.96 -1.68 -7.65
N ASP A 89 -4.93 -1.40 -8.54
CA ASP A 89 -5.07 -0.09 -9.20
C ASP A 89 -5.29 1.05 -8.20
N TRP A 90 -5.72 0.73 -6.98
CA TRP A 90 -5.96 1.69 -5.92
C TRP A 90 -4.92 1.56 -4.80
N TYR A 91 -4.14 2.61 -4.58
CA TYR A 91 -3.24 2.78 -3.44
C TYR A 91 -3.34 4.23 -2.97
N GLU A 92 -3.81 4.45 -1.73
CA GLU A 92 -4.03 5.78 -1.18
C GLU A 92 -2.71 6.35 -0.61
N ILE A 93 -2.33 7.52 -1.09
CA ILE A 93 -1.24 8.33 -0.54
C ILE A 93 -1.91 9.48 0.22
N PRO A 94 -1.81 9.52 1.56
CA PRO A 94 -2.37 10.60 2.36
C PRO A 94 -1.85 11.97 1.94
N GLU A 95 -2.71 12.98 2.05
CA GLU A 95 -2.27 14.37 1.97
C GLU A 95 -1.33 14.70 3.13
N GLY A 96 -0.32 15.54 2.87
CA GLY A 96 0.71 15.93 3.83
C GLY A 96 1.92 16.58 3.16
N PRO A 97 2.92 17.04 3.93
CA PRO A 97 4.07 17.79 3.42
C PRO A 97 4.84 17.04 2.31
N GLN A 98 4.94 15.71 2.45
CA GLN A 98 5.67 14.85 1.52
C GLN A 98 4.77 14.18 0.46
N ALA A 99 3.47 14.51 0.41
CA ALA A 99 2.51 13.83 -0.47
C ALA A 99 2.87 13.94 -1.95
N ALA A 100 3.31 15.12 -2.40
CA ALA A 100 3.73 15.33 -3.79
C ALA A 100 4.92 14.42 -4.17
N ARG A 101 5.94 14.35 -3.31
CA ARG A 101 7.10 13.47 -3.51
C ARG A 101 6.70 12.01 -3.48
N LYS A 102 5.83 11.60 -2.55
CA LYS A 102 5.28 10.24 -2.47
C LYS A 102 4.54 9.85 -3.77
N ARG A 103 3.73 10.75 -4.33
CA ARG A 103 3.05 10.53 -5.62
C ARG A 103 4.04 10.35 -6.77
N GLY A 104 5.11 11.15 -6.81
CA GLY A 104 6.19 11.00 -7.79
C GLY A 104 6.85 9.63 -7.75
N ILE A 105 7.20 9.16 -6.54
CA ILE A 105 7.77 7.82 -6.32
C ILE A 105 6.79 6.72 -6.79
N ALA A 106 5.51 6.84 -6.43
CA ALA A 106 4.49 5.89 -6.87
C ALA A 106 4.34 5.85 -8.40
N ALA A 107 4.41 7.01 -9.08
CA ALA A 107 4.38 7.09 -10.54
C ALA A 107 5.61 6.41 -11.18
N MET A 108 6.81 6.68 -10.67
CA MET A 108 8.04 6.00 -11.12
C MET A 108 7.96 4.48 -10.94
N TRP A 109 7.47 4.04 -9.79
CA TRP A 109 7.28 2.61 -9.49
C TRP A 109 6.32 1.94 -10.47
N ARG A 110 5.20 2.62 -10.81
CA ARG A 110 4.24 2.16 -11.81
C ARG A 110 4.85 2.13 -13.22
N ARG A 111 5.66 3.12 -13.58
CA ARG A 111 6.35 3.20 -14.88
C ARG A 111 7.33 2.03 -15.05
N LEU A 112 7.99 1.60 -13.97
CA LEU A 112 8.80 0.39 -13.94
C LEU A 112 7.99 -0.91 -14.11
N GLY A 113 6.65 -0.84 -14.06
CA GLY A 113 5.75 -1.98 -14.27
C GLY A 113 5.42 -2.78 -13.01
N TYR A 114 5.87 -2.31 -11.83
CA TYR A 114 5.66 -2.99 -10.55
C TYR A 114 4.29 -2.68 -9.93
N ASP A 115 3.85 -3.57 -9.04
CA ASP A 115 2.60 -3.40 -8.26
C ASP A 115 2.85 -2.61 -6.97
N MET A 116 1.87 -1.84 -6.52
CA MET A 116 2.01 -1.03 -5.30
C MET A 116 2.22 -1.86 -4.03
N THR A 117 1.67 -3.08 -3.93
CA THR A 117 1.93 -3.97 -2.78
C THR A 117 3.42 -4.33 -2.65
N SER A 118 4.13 -4.39 -3.78
CA SER A 118 5.57 -4.66 -3.78
C SER A 118 6.40 -3.44 -3.38
N LEU A 119 5.83 -2.22 -3.47
CA LEU A 119 6.47 -1.01 -2.96
C LEU A 119 6.51 -1.02 -1.43
N ASP A 120 5.43 -1.44 -0.76
CA ASP A 120 5.43 -1.62 0.70
C ASP A 120 6.50 -2.62 1.14
N THR A 121 6.64 -3.72 0.41
CA THR A 121 7.69 -4.72 0.68
C THR A 121 9.10 -4.14 0.49
N ARG A 122 9.30 -3.30 -0.54
CA ARG A 122 10.57 -2.60 -0.79
C ARG A 122 10.90 -1.66 0.37
N VAL A 123 9.92 -0.86 0.81
CA VAL A 123 10.06 0.10 1.90
C VAL A 123 10.33 -0.60 3.24
N GLN A 124 9.62 -1.68 3.53
CA GLN A 124 9.87 -2.50 4.72
C GLN A 124 11.30 -3.06 4.76
N ARG A 125 11.80 -3.52 3.62
CA ARG A 125 13.17 -4.07 3.53
C ARG A 125 14.26 -3.01 3.58
N ALA A 126 14.03 -1.84 3.00
CA ALA A 126 15.03 -0.79 2.90
C ALA A 126 15.08 0.10 4.15
N PHE A 127 13.93 0.39 4.75
CA PHE A 127 13.80 1.41 5.78
C PHE A 127 13.11 0.91 7.06
N GLY A 128 12.71 -0.36 7.11
CA GLY A 128 12.02 -0.92 8.27
C GLY A 128 10.55 -0.49 8.42
N VAL A 129 10.02 0.33 7.51
CA VAL A 129 8.66 0.88 7.58
C VAL A 129 7.66 -0.06 6.89
N GLU A 130 6.59 -0.44 7.60
CA GLU A 130 5.61 -1.45 7.15
C GLU A 130 4.87 -1.09 5.85
N ALA A 131 4.69 0.19 5.55
CA ALA A 131 4.02 0.63 4.34
C ALA A 131 4.61 1.94 3.80
N PHE A 132 4.67 2.07 2.47
CA PHE A 132 5.18 3.28 1.82
C PHE A 132 4.41 4.54 2.21
N ARG A 133 3.12 4.40 2.49
CA ARG A 133 2.28 5.53 2.91
C ARG A 133 2.70 6.13 4.26
N TRP A 134 3.35 5.35 5.13
CA TRP A 134 3.85 5.78 6.44
C TRP A 134 5.31 6.24 6.41
N LEU A 135 5.95 6.24 5.24
CA LEU A 135 7.32 6.71 5.09
C LEU A 135 7.34 8.25 5.04
N ASP A 136 7.43 8.92 6.18
CA ASP A 136 7.45 10.40 6.25
C ASP A 136 8.86 11.01 6.35
N ASP A 137 9.88 10.19 6.60
CA ASP A 137 11.26 10.63 6.65
C ASP A 137 11.77 11.09 5.27
N GLU A 138 12.25 12.34 5.20
CA GLU A 138 12.62 12.98 3.94
C GLU A 138 13.85 12.33 3.29
N ASP A 139 14.84 11.94 4.08
CA ASP A 139 16.07 11.33 3.58
C ASP A 139 15.81 9.94 3.02
N ASN A 140 14.95 9.15 3.66
CA ASN A 140 14.50 7.87 3.15
C ASN A 140 13.70 8.01 1.85
N LEU A 141 12.80 9.01 1.77
CA LEU A 141 12.06 9.31 0.53
C LEU A 141 13.00 9.72 -0.61
N ARG A 142 14.01 10.56 -0.33
CA ARG A 142 15.01 10.99 -1.31
C ARG A 142 15.88 9.81 -1.78
N THR A 143 16.26 8.94 -0.85
CA THR A 143 17.05 7.74 -1.15
C THR A 143 16.26 6.78 -2.04
N LEU A 144 14.99 6.54 -1.71
CA LEU A 144 14.10 5.73 -2.53
C LEU A 144 13.91 6.33 -3.93
N ALA A 145 13.66 7.63 -4.03
CA ALA A 145 13.50 8.31 -5.31
C ALA A 145 14.73 8.14 -6.22
N ARG A 146 15.94 8.35 -5.68
CA ARG A 146 17.21 8.16 -6.42
C ARG A 146 17.40 6.74 -6.95
N ASP A 147 17.10 5.71 -6.13
CA ASP A 147 17.15 4.31 -6.57
C ASP A 147 16.18 4.04 -7.73
N LEU A 148 14.95 4.60 -7.67
CA LEU A 148 13.96 4.41 -8.74
C LEU A 148 14.34 5.16 -10.03
N GLU A 149 14.88 6.36 -9.93
CA GLU A 149 15.40 7.12 -11.08
C GLU A 149 16.53 6.36 -11.78
N ALA A 150 17.49 5.81 -11.02
CA ALA A 150 18.58 5.01 -11.59
C ALA A 150 18.06 3.77 -12.32
N ARG A 151 17.05 3.08 -11.77
CA ARG A 151 16.40 1.93 -12.40
C ARG A 151 15.66 2.29 -13.69
N LEU A 152 15.00 3.45 -13.71
CA LEU A 152 14.32 3.94 -14.90
C LEU A 152 15.32 4.22 -16.02
N ARG A 153 16.39 4.96 -15.72
CA ARG A 153 17.46 5.24 -16.69
C ARG A 153 18.10 3.96 -17.23
N ALA A 154 18.41 3.00 -16.35
CA ALA A 154 18.97 1.72 -16.77
C ALA A 154 18.03 0.91 -17.67
N ARG A 155 16.71 1.05 -17.48
CA ARG A 155 15.71 0.42 -18.35
C ARG A 155 15.62 1.14 -19.70
N GLU A 156 15.58 2.47 -19.69
CA GLU A 156 15.56 3.28 -20.92
C GLU A 156 16.79 2.99 -21.79
N GLN A 157 17.99 2.91 -21.18
CA GLN A 157 19.21 2.53 -21.89
C GLN A 157 19.10 1.15 -22.54
N ARG A 158 18.60 0.15 -21.81
CA ARG A 158 18.40 -1.21 -22.35
C ARG A 158 17.37 -1.24 -23.49
N GLU A 159 16.33 -0.41 -23.41
CA GLU A 159 15.33 -0.30 -24.47
C GLU A 159 15.93 0.38 -25.71
N GLN A 160 16.83 1.35 -25.55
CA GLN A 160 17.60 1.97 -26.64
C GLN A 160 18.58 0.99 -27.28
N ASP A 161 19.42 0.33 -26.48
CA ASP A 161 20.41 -0.65 -26.97
C ASP A 161 19.72 -1.80 -27.74
N ALA A 162 18.56 -2.25 -27.26
CA ALA A 162 17.76 -3.27 -27.94
C ALA A 162 17.22 -2.76 -29.27
N ALA A 163 16.73 -1.52 -29.34
CA ALA A 163 16.23 -0.93 -30.57
C ALA A 163 17.35 -0.74 -31.62
N GLU A 164 18.54 -0.30 -31.20
CA GLU A 164 19.71 -0.17 -32.07
C GLU A 164 20.20 -1.53 -32.59
N ALA A 165 20.12 -2.59 -31.79
CA ALA A 165 20.49 -3.95 -32.21
C ALA A 165 19.47 -4.62 -33.15
N THR A 166 18.26 -4.06 -33.29
CA THR A 166 17.23 -4.56 -34.23
C THR A 166 17.08 -3.72 -35.50
N ALA A 167 17.79 -2.58 -35.59
CA ALA A 167 17.84 -1.69 -36.75
C ALA A 167 19.02 -2.04 -37.67
#